data_AF-A0A3N5PH92-F1
#
_entry.id   AF-A0A3N5PH92-F1
#
_cell.length_a   1.000
_cell.length_b   1.000
_cell.length_c   1.000
_cell.angle_alpha   90.00
_cell.angle_beta   90.00
_cell.angle_gamma   90.00
#
_symmetry.space_group_name_H-M   'P 1'
#
loop_
_entity.id
_entity.type
_entity.pdbx_description
1 polymer ?
#
loop_
_entity_poly.entity_id
_entity_poly.type
_entity_poly.pdbx_seq_one_letter_code
_entity_poly.pdbx_strand_id
1 'polypeptide(L)'
;MRLYSFFRSSAAFRVRIALNLKGVDYETVTIDLPGGAHHAPEFRAVNPQATIPTLDDDGTILWQSLAIIEYLDARFPSPRLIPAEPVARARVQALAQLIACEVHPLNNLRVLKYLRGELKLDEKTVAKWYSHWIAEAFGPLETLVSQFGGGRYCFGDALSLA
;
A
#
# COMPACT_ATOMS: atom_id res chain seq x y z
N MET A 1 -15.83 -2.33 11.66
CA MET A 1 -14.58 -1.81 11.05
C MET A 1 -14.89 -0.82 9.92
N ARG A 2 -14.19 0.31 9.87
CA ARG A 2 -14.32 1.34 8.82
C ARG A 2 -12.96 1.57 8.15
N LEU A 3 -12.93 1.59 6.83
CA LEU A 3 -11.74 1.89 6.03
C LEU A 3 -11.89 3.24 5.34
N TYR A 4 -11.10 4.23 5.78
CA TYR A 4 -10.95 5.49 5.08
C TYR A 4 -10.13 5.27 3.82
N SER A 5 -10.74 5.44 2.65
CA SER A 5 -10.26 4.92 1.38
C SER A 5 -10.53 5.87 0.21
N PHE A 6 -9.84 5.62 -0.90
CA PHE A 6 -10.12 6.22 -2.20
C PHE A 6 -9.91 5.16 -3.27
N PHE A 7 -10.80 5.09 -4.26
CA PHE A 7 -10.80 4.00 -5.23
C PHE A 7 -9.47 3.89 -6.00
N ARG A 8 -8.81 5.01 -6.31
CA ARG A 8 -7.50 5.06 -7.01
C ARG A 8 -6.27 5.05 -6.09
N SER A 9 -6.42 4.92 -4.77
CA SER A 9 -5.27 4.84 -3.87
C SER A 9 -4.70 3.42 -3.84
N SER A 10 -3.45 3.26 -4.28
CA SER A 10 -2.75 1.96 -4.26
C SER A 10 -2.54 1.44 -2.84
N ALA A 11 -2.14 2.30 -1.89
CA ALA A 11 -1.99 1.89 -0.50
C ALA A 11 -3.31 1.43 0.10
N ALA A 12 -4.42 2.11 -0.21
CA ALA A 12 -5.74 1.70 0.28
C ALA A 12 -6.24 0.44 -0.43
N PHE A 13 -5.86 0.26 -1.71
CA PHE A 13 -6.16 -0.96 -2.45
C PHE A 13 -5.52 -2.20 -1.82
N ARG A 14 -4.27 -2.12 -1.35
CA ARG A 14 -3.62 -3.22 -0.62
C ARG A 14 -4.44 -3.68 0.59
N VAL A 15 -4.96 -2.73 1.37
CA VAL A 15 -5.78 -3.04 2.56
C VAL A 15 -7.14 -3.61 2.16
N ARG A 16 -7.78 -3.09 1.11
CA ARG A 16 -9.03 -3.68 0.58
C ARG A 16 -8.84 -5.13 0.13
N ILE A 17 -7.73 -5.43 -0.56
CA ILE A 17 -7.39 -6.82 -0.94
C ILE A 17 -7.27 -7.69 0.31
N ALA A 18 -6.50 -7.25 1.32
CA ALA A 18 -6.32 -8.02 2.54
C ALA A 18 -7.66 -8.28 3.27
N LEU A 19 -8.47 -7.24 3.49
CA LEU A 19 -9.79 -7.39 4.14
C LEU A 19 -10.68 -8.40 3.40
N ASN A 20 -10.72 -8.31 2.07
CA ASN A 20 -11.50 -9.22 1.24
C ASN A 20 -10.97 -10.67 1.29
N LEU A 21 -9.65 -10.87 1.25
CA LEU A 21 -9.04 -12.20 1.39
C LEU A 21 -9.29 -12.80 2.78
N LYS A 22 -9.35 -11.97 3.82
CA LYS A 22 -9.71 -12.37 5.18
C LYS A 22 -11.20 -12.62 5.38
N GLY A 23 -12.05 -12.26 4.41
CA GLY A 23 -13.51 -12.33 4.56
C GLY A 23 -14.04 -11.43 5.69
N VAL A 24 -13.38 -10.29 5.93
CA VAL A 24 -13.76 -9.35 6.99
C VAL A 24 -14.64 -8.26 6.38
N ASP A 25 -15.83 -8.07 6.95
CA ASP A 25 -16.73 -6.98 6.56
C ASP A 25 -16.21 -5.63 7.06
N TYR A 26 -16.32 -4.62 6.19
CA TYR A 26 -15.94 -3.24 6.52
C TYR A 26 -16.79 -2.24 5.76
N GLU A 27 -17.02 -1.10 6.39
CA GLU A 27 -17.58 0.07 5.71
C GLU A 27 -16.45 0.87 5.04
N THR A 28 -16.64 1.32 3.80
CA THR A 28 -15.69 2.23 3.15
C THR A 28 -16.12 3.67 3.36
N VAL A 29 -15.28 4.46 4.03
CA VAL A 29 -15.44 5.92 4.13
C VAL A 29 -14.60 6.57 3.03
N THR A 30 -15.25 7.22 2.06
CA THR A 30 -14.55 7.78 0.90
C THR A 30 -13.91 9.12 1.25
N ILE A 31 -12.60 9.24 1.02
CA ILE A 31 -11.82 10.47 1.15
C ILE A 31 -11.39 10.94 -0.25
N ASP A 32 -11.91 12.10 -0.69
CA ASP A 32 -11.52 12.71 -1.96
C ASP A 32 -10.07 13.22 -1.90
N LEU A 33 -9.15 12.45 -2.47
CA LEU A 33 -7.74 12.80 -2.55
C LEU A 33 -7.46 13.97 -3.52
N PRO A 34 -7.95 13.94 -4.78
CA PRO A 34 -7.83 15.08 -5.69
C PRO A 34 -8.35 16.40 -5.09
N GLY A 35 -9.56 16.38 -4.51
CA GLY A 35 -10.22 17.53 -3.90
C GLY A 35 -9.66 17.97 -2.54
N GLY A 36 -8.72 17.21 -1.97
CA GLY A 36 -8.01 17.63 -0.75
C GLY A 36 -8.74 17.31 0.56
N ALA A 37 -9.80 16.49 0.55
CA ALA A 37 -10.58 16.15 1.75
C ALA A 37 -9.73 15.48 2.87
N HIS A 38 -8.63 14.83 2.51
CA HIS A 38 -7.65 14.30 3.45
C HIS A 38 -6.94 15.38 4.30
N HIS A 39 -7.03 16.65 3.93
CA HIS A 39 -6.54 17.76 4.73
C HIS A 39 -7.61 18.43 5.59
N ALA A 40 -8.88 18.05 5.44
CA ALA A 40 -9.97 18.62 6.22
C ALA A 40 -9.77 18.34 7.72
N PRO A 41 -10.10 19.30 8.62
CA PRO A 41 -9.93 19.14 10.06
C PRO A 41 -10.55 17.86 10.62
N GLU A 42 -11.69 17.44 10.07
CA GLU A 42 -12.44 16.25 10.48
C GLU A 42 -11.63 14.97 10.25
N PHE A 43 -10.99 14.84 9.09
CA PHE A 43 -10.15 13.67 8.82
C PHE A 43 -8.79 13.76 9.52
N ARG A 44 -8.22 14.96 9.67
CA ARG A 44 -6.98 15.15 10.44
C ARG A 44 -7.13 14.80 11.91
N ALA A 45 -8.32 14.99 12.48
CA ALA A 45 -8.64 14.54 13.83
C ALA A 45 -8.62 13.00 13.95
N VAL A 46 -8.91 12.27 12.88
CA VAL A 46 -8.79 10.81 12.81
C VAL A 46 -7.34 10.38 12.59
N ASN A 47 -6.68 10.93 11.56
CA ASN A 47 -5.28 10.64 11.23
C ASN A 47 -4.50 11.94 10.99
N PRO A 48 -3.66 12.38 11.95
CA PRO A 48 -2.85 13.59 11.83
C PRO A 48 -1.88 13.58 10.63
N GLN A 49 -1.50 12.39 10.13
CA GLN A 49 -0.67 12.27 8.93
C GLN A 49 -1.42 12.70 7.65
N ALA A 50 -2.75 12.84 7.70
CA ALA A 50 -3.59 13.19 6.56
C ALA A 50 -3.42 12.23 5.37
N THR A 51 -3.24 10.93 5.66
CA THR A 51 -3.00 9.89 4.64
C THR A 51 -4.07 8.81 4.69
N ILE A 52 -4.28 8.17 3.54
CA ILE A 52 -5.06 6.94 3.44
C ILE A 52 -4.18 5.80 2.90
N PRO A 53 -4.46 4.54 3.29
CA PRO A 53 -5.57 4.09 4.12
C PRO A 53 -5.40 4.47 5.58
N THR A 54 -6.53 4.71 6.23
CA THR A 54 -6.66 4.68 7.70
C THR A 54 -7.74 3.67 8.01
N LEU A 55 -7.47 2.74 8.92
CA LEU A 55 -8.43 1.76 9.40
C LEU A 55 -8.89 2.20 10.79
N ASP A 56 -10.20 2.25 10.99
CA ASP A 56 -10.82 2.41 12.30
C ASP A 56 -11.50 1.09 12.67
N ASP A 57 -10.99 0.51 13.74
CA ASP A 57 -11.41 -0.77 14.25
C ASP A 57 -11.94 -0.58 15.67
N ASP A 58 -13.24 -0.29 15.73
CA ASP A 58 -14.01 -0.04 16.95
C ASP A 58 -13.37 1.05 17.84
N GLY A 59 -12.88 2.13 17.22
CA GLY A 59 -12.22 3.27 17.87
C GLY A 59 -10.69 3.16 17.88
N THR A 60 -10.12 2.01 17.50
CA THR A 60 -8.67 1.85 17.33
C THR A 60 -8.26 2.31 15.95
N ILE A 61 -7.50 3.40 15.87
CA ILE A 61 -7.03 3.95 14.61
C ILE A 61 -5.68 3.36 14.22
N LEU A 62 -5.60 2.77 13.02
CA LEU A 62 -4.40 2.22 12.42
C LEU A 62 -4.13 2.90 11.07
N TRP A 63 -2.86 3.19 10.80
CA TRP A 63 -2.40 3.82 9.56
C TRP A 63 -1.17 3.07 9.03
N GLN A 64 -0.72 3.42 7.82
CA GLN A 64 0.28 2.67 7.03
C GLN A 64 -0.23 1.32 6.52
N SER A 65 -0.33 1.17 5.19
CA SER A 65 -0.97 0.01 4.57
C SER A 65 -0.36 -1.34 4.96
N LEU A 66 0.98 -1.45 5.04
CA LEU A 66 1.62 -2.74 5.38
C LEU A 66 1.45 -3.08 6.86
N ALA A 67 1.49 -2.08 7.75
CA ALA A 67 1.25 -2.28 9.19
C ALA A 67 -0.21 -2.69 9.46
N ILE A 68 -1.18 -2.08 8.74
CA ILE A 68 -2.58 -2.51 8.78
C ILE A 68 -2.73 -3.97 8.34
N ILE A 69 -2.04 -4.39 7.25
CA ILE A 69 -2.14 -5.78 6.80
C ILE A 69 -1.49 -6.73 7.79
N GLU A 70 -0.37 -6.37 8.41
CA GLU A 70 0.25 -7.15 9.47
C GLU A 70 -0.68 -7.32 10.69
N TYR A 71 -1.37 -6.24 11.08
CA TYR A 71 -2.42 -6.29 12.10
C TYR A 71 -3.56 -7.24 11.70
N LEU A 72 -4.09 -7.11 10.48
CA LEU A 72 -5.16 -7.97 9.98
C LEU A 72 -4.72 -9.44 9.90
N ASP A 73 -3.47 -9.71 9.54
CA ASP A 73 -2.92 -11.06 9.47
C ASP A 73 -2.75 -11.69 10.85
N ALA A 74 -2.38 -10.90 11.86
CA ALA A 74 -2.30 -11.33 13.24
C ALA A 74 -3.70 -11.56 13.87
N ARG A 75 -4.66 -10.68 13.62
CA ARG A 75 -6.02 -10.77 14.18
C ARG A 75 -6.87 -11.85 13.51
N PHE A 76 -6.75 -12.00 12.20
CA PHE A 76 -7.50 -12.97 11.40
C PHE A 76 -6.52 -13.97 10.78
N PRO A 77 -6.15 -15.06 11.45
CA PRO A 77 -5.00 -15.88 11.08
C PRO A 77 -5.17 -16.70 9.77
N SER A 78 -6.38 -16.76 9.21
CA SER A 78 -6.68 -17.53 8.00
C SER A 78 -7.46 -16.67 6.97
N PRO A 79 -7.10 -16.72 5.67
CA PRO A 79 -5.89 -17.32 5.12
C PRO A 79 -4.66 -16.51 5.51
N ARG A 80 -3.52 -17.14 5.77
CA ARG A 80 -2.28 -16.46 6.17
C ARG A 80 -1.68 -15.68 4.99
N LEU A 81 -1.45 -14.38 5.16
CA LEU A 81 -0.82 -13.50 4.16
C LEU A 81 0.68 -13.31 4.41
N ILE A 82 1.12 -13.45 5.67
CA ILE A 82 2.53 -13.35 6.04
C ILE A 82 2.98 -14.72 6.61
N PRO A 83 3.91 -15.43 5.94
CA PRO A 83 4.42 -16.71 6.42
C PRO A 83 4.93 -16.65 7.87
N ALA A 84 4.85 -17.78 8.57
CA ALA A 84 5.38 -17.91 9.93
C ALA A 84 6.87 -18.27 9.94
N GLU A 85 7.35 -18.98 8.92
CA GLU A 85 8.77 -19.33 8.81
C GLU A 85 9.59 -18.03 8.62
N PRO A 86 10.63 -17.79 9.45
CA PRO A 86 11.33 -16.52 9.48
C PRO A 86 11.89 -16.02 8.14
N VAL A 87 12.50 -16.91 7.34
CA VAL A 87 13.12 -16.50 6.07
C VAL A 87 12.05 -16.17 5.02
N ALA A 88 11.01 -17.00 4.91
CA ALA A 88 9.86 -16.77 4.05
C ALA A 88 9.13 -15.47 4.42
N ARG A 89 8.93 -15.22 5.73
CA ARG A 89 8.37 -13.96 6.23
C ARG A 89 9.19 -12.77 5.75
N ALA A 90 10.51 -12.80 5.96
CA ALA A 90 11.40 -11.71 5.58
C ALA A 90 11.38 -11.46 4.06
N ARG A 91 11.36 -12.52 3.24
CA ARG A 91 11.29 -12.39 1.78
C ARG A 91 9.97 -11.79 1.30
N VAL A 92 8.84 -12.29 1.81
CA VAL A 92 7.51 -11.74 1.48
C VAL A 92 7.41 -10.27 1.88
N GLN A 93 7.90 -9.91 3.08
CA GLN A 93 7.95 -8.51 3.50
C GLN A 93 8.86 -7.66 2.60
N ALA A 94 10.04 -8.15 2.24
CA ALA A 94 10.98 -7.43 1.38
C ALA A 94 10.40 -7.16 -0.01
N LEU A 95 9.73 -8.14 -0.64
CA LEU A 95 9.06 -7.97 -1.92
C LEU A 95 7.95 -6.91 -1.85
N ALA A 96 7.13 -6.94 -0.79
CA ALA A 96 6.09 -5.93 -0.58
C ALA A 96 6.68 -4.53 -0.32
N GLN A 97 7.77 -4.46 0.43
CA GLN A 97 8.49 -3.22 0.74
C GLN A 97 9.16 -2.61 -0.49
N LEU A 98 9.65 -3.42 -1.43
CA LEU A 98 10.18 -2.92 -2.71
C LEU A 98 9.14 -2.02 -3.42
N ILE A 99 7.87 -2.43 -3.44
CA ILE A 99 6.80 -1.59 -3.99
C ILE A 99 6.37 -0.47 -3.03
N ALA A 100 6.26 -0.77 -1.74
CA ALA A 100 5.70 0.16 -0.75
C ALA A 100 6.65 1.28 -0.32
N CYS A 101 7.96 1.08 -0.44
CA CYS A 101 9.03 1.98 -0.04
C CYS A 101 9.74 2.59 -1.24
N GLU A 102 10.09 1.79 -2.25
CA GLU A 102 10.95 2.26 -3.36
C GLU A 102 10.17 2.79 -4.57
N VAL A 103 8.90 2.41 -4.75
CA VAL A 103 8.09 2.85 -5.91
C VAL A 103 6.98 3.81 -5.49
N HIS A 104 6.06 3.32 -4.65
CA HIS A 104 4.82 4.03 -4.37
C HIS A 104 5.02 5.41 -3.72
N PRO A 105 5.97 5.62 -2.79
CA PRO A 105 6.18 6.94 -2.18
C PRO A 105 6.69 7.99 -3.17
N LEU A 106 7.60 7.62 -4.08
CA LEU A 106 8.19 8.51 -5.09
C LEU A 106 7.17 8.92 -6.16
N ASN A 107 6.18 8.06 -6.40
CA ASN A 107 5.12 8.24 -7.39
C ASN A 107 3.78 8.68 -6.77
N ASN A 108 3.76 9.01 -5.48
CA ASN A 108 2.56 9.40 -4.78
C ASN A 108 2.04 10.78 -5.25
N LEU A 109 0.72 11.00 -5.20
CA LEU A 109 0.07 12.25 -5.59
C LEU A 109 0.74 13.50 -4.99
N ARG A 110 1.14 13.48 -3.72
CA ARG A 110 1.79 14.63 -3.07
C ARG A 110 3.13 14.99 -3.72
N VAL A 111 3.92 13.98 -4.12
CA VAL A 111 5.22 14.17 -4.78
C VAL A 111 4.98 14.69 -6.18
N LEU A 112 4.05 14.08 -6.94
CA LEU A 112 3.74 14.53 -8.29
C LEU A 112 3.14 15.94 -8.32
N LYS A 113 2.35 16.33 -7.31
CA LYS A 113 1.86 17.70 -7.13
C LYS A 113 3.02 18.67 -6.89
N TYR A 114 4.03 18.30 -6.09
CA TYR A 114 5.22 19.12 -5.87
C TYR A 114 6.06 19.28 -7.16
N LEU A 115 6.29 18.20 -7.92
CA LEU A 115 7.03 18.24 -9.17
C LEU A 115 6.39 19.19 -10.21
N ARG A 116 5.06 19.11 -10.38
CA ARG A 116 4.32 19.99 -11.30
C ARG A 116 4.13 21.40 -10.76
N GLY A 117 3.86 21.50 -9.46
CA GLY A 117 3.45 22.71 -8.78
C GLY A 117 4.62 23.60 -8.40
N GLU A 118 5.56 23.10 -7.59
CA GLU A 118 6.69 23.89 -7.07
C GLU A 118 7.85 23.90 -8.06
N LEU A 119 8.22 22.73 -8.60
CA LEU A 119 9.34 22.61 -9.54
C LEU A 119 8.97 22.92 -10.99
N LYS A 120 7.68 23.14 -11.29
CA LYS A 120 7.16 23.51 -12.61
C LYS A 120 7.60 22.57 -13.75
N LEU A 121 7.81 21.29 -13.46
CA LEU A 121 8.21 20.31 -14.47
C LEU A 121 7.04 20.00 -15.40
N ASP A 122 7.33 19.83 -16.69
CA ASP A 122 6.32 19.46 -17.69
C ASP A 122 5.83 18.01 -17.53
N GLU A 123 4.68 17.70 -18.13
CA GLU A 123 4.08 16.35 -18.04
C GLU A 123 5.00 15.26 -18.61
N LYS A 124 5.81 15.58 -19.63
CA LYS A 124 6.74 14.62 -20.23
C LYS A 124 7.84 14.22 -19.24
N THR A 125 8.36 15.19 -18.48
CA THR A 125 9.37 14.98 -17.46
C THR A 125 8.80 14.25 -16.26
N VAL A 126 7.60 14.62 -15.81
CA VAL A 126 6.92 13.92 -14.70
C VAL A 126 6.56 12.47 -15.09
N ALA A 127 6.15 12.23 -16.34
CA ALA A 127 5.93 10.88 -16.84
C ALA A 127 7.25 10.06 -16.87
N LYS A 128 8.36 10.68 -17.29
CA LYS A 128 9.69 10.05 -17.25
C LYS A 128 10.11 9.70 -15.81
N TRP A 129 9.90 10.60 -14.84
CA TRP A 129 10.10 10.33 -13.42
C TRP A 129 9.30 9.11 -12.96
N TYR A 130 8.01 9.09 -13.29
CA TYR A 130 7.10 8.03 -12.85
C TYR A 130 7.54 6.66 -13.37
N SER A 131 7.83 6.58 -14.67
CA SER A 131 8.29 5.35 -15.33
C SER A 131 9.69 4.92 -14.88
N HIS A 132 10.58 5.86 -14.59
CA HIS A 132 11.95 5.56 -14.12
C HIS A 132 11.90 4.76 -12.83
N TRP A 133 11.22 5.25 -11.79
CA TRP A 133 11.16 4.54 -10.50
C TRP A 133 10.42 3.21 -10.55
N ILE A 134 9.48 3.05 -11.49
CA ILE A 134 8.88 1.73 -11.75
C ILE A 134 9.92 0.79 -12.35
N ALA A 135 10.66 1.22 -13.37
CA ALA A 135 11.64 0.38 -14.04
C ALA A 135 12.80 -0.03 -13.12
N GLU A 136 13.32 0.92 -12.33
CA GLU A 136 14.41 0.68 -11.36
C GLU A 136 14.03 -0.40 -10.32
N ALA A 137 12.75 -0.46 -9.94
CA ALA A 137 12.27 -1.42 -8.96
C ALA A 137 11.83 -2.75 -9.59
N PHE A 138 11.16 -2.72 -10.74
CA PHE A 138 10.58 -3.92 -11.34
C PHE A 138 11.63 -4.86 -11.93
N GLY A 139 12.78 -4.36 -12.40
CA GLY A 139 13.89 -5.21 -12.86
C GLY A 139 14.44 -6.12 -11.75
N PRO A 140 14.87 -5.56 -10.60
CA PRO A 140 15.27 -6.35 -9.43
C PRO A 140 14.13 -7.22 -8.88
N LEU A 141 12.89 -6.72 -8.86
CA LEU A 141 11.72 -7.51 -8.40
C LEU A 141 11.56 -8.80 -9.21
N GLU A 142 11.61 -8.70 -10.54
CA GLU A 142 11.52 -9.85 -11.45
C GLU A 142 12.61 -10.89 -11.14
N THR A 143 13.84 -10.42 -10.94
CA THR A 143 14.99 -11.28 -10.60
C THR A 143 14.78 -11.97 -9.26
N LEU A 144 14.33 -11.24 -8.24
CA LEU A 144 14.10 -11.77 -6.89
C LEU A 144 12.95 -12.79 -6.85
N VAL A 145 11.85 -12.52 -7.56
CA VAL A 145 10.72 -13.45 -7.67
C VAL A 145 11.13 -14.72 -8.42
N SER A 146 11.88 -14.59 -9.51
CA SER A 146 12.40 -15.75 -10.26
C SER A 146 13.35 -16.61 -9.41
N GLN A 147 14.24 -15.98 -8.65
CA GLN A 147 15.25 -16.69 -7.86
C GLN A 147 14.70 -17.28 -6.55
N PHE A 148 13.77 -16.60 -5.89
CA PHE A 148 13.35 -16.93 -4.51
C PHE A 148 11.85 -17.12 -4.32
N GLY A 149 11.02 -16.78 -5.31
CA GLY A 149 9.56 -16.83 -5.19
C GLY A 149 9.03 -18.25 -5.17
N GLY A 150 9.36 -19.04 -6.19
CA GLY A 150 9.07 -20.48 -6.26
C GLY A 150 7.58 -20.82 -6.10
N GLY A 151 6.82 -20.78 -7.19
CA GLY A 151 5.41 -21.16 -7.21
C GLY A 151 4.57 -20.31 -8.16
N ARG A 152 3.26 -20.33 -7.96
CA ARG A 152 2.29 -19.59 -8.79
C ARG A 152 2.26 -18.06 -8.53
N TYR A 153 2.56 -17.62 -7.32
CA TYR A 153 2.53 -16.20 -6.94
C TYR A 153 3.96 -15.65 -6.74
N CYS A 154 4.09 -14.39 -6.31
CA CYS A 154 5.40 -13.79 -6.02
C CYS A 154 6.23 -14.60 -5.00
N PHE A 155 5.57 -15.36 -4.12
CA PHE A 155 6.21 -16.30 -3.21
C PHE A 155 5.28 -17.49 -2.92
N GLY A 156 5.65 -18.70 -3.35
CA GLY A 156 4.85 -19.91 -3.14
C GLY A 156 3.56 -19.98 -3.97
N ASP A 157 2.68 -20.90 -3.57
CA ASP A 157 1.40 -21.20 -4.24
C ASP A 157 0.17 -20.62 -3.55
N ALA A 158 0.37 -19.74 -2.56
CA ALA A 158 -0.70 -19.02 -1.88
C ALA A 158 -0.50 -17.50 -2.01
N LEU A 159 -1.60 -16.74 -2.02
CA LEU A 159 -1.54 -15.28 -1.95
C LEU A 159 -0.89 -14.85 -0.64
N SER A 160 0.01 -13.87 -0.73
CA SER A 160 0.76 -13.33 0.40
C SER A 160 0.68 -11.79 0.43
N LEU A 161 1.40 -11.15 1.34
CA LEU A 161 1.59 -9.70 1.36
C LEU A 161 2.31 -9.18 0.10
N ALA A 162 3.17 -10.00 -0.52
CA ALA A 162 3.96 -9.69 -1.72
C ALA A 162 3.12 -9.72 -3.00
#